data_AF-A0A838P661-F1
#
_entry.id   AF-A0A838P661-F1
#
_cell.length_a   1.000
_cell.length_b   1.000
_cell.length_c   1.000
_cell.angle_alpha   90.00
_cell.angle_beta   90.00
_cell.angle_gamma   90.00
#
_symmetry.space_group_name_H-M   'P 1'
#
loop_
_entity.id
_entity.type
_entity.pdbx_description
1 polymer ?
#
loop_
_entity_poly.entity_id
_entity_poly.type
_entity_poly.pdbx_seq_one_letter_code
_entity_poly.pdbx_strand_id
1 'polypeptide(L)'
;MRIYDVSVRLSETTPIYPGDPGIEIKSWKSLADGDSANVSLLYIGVHCGTHVDAPAHFIAGAGRVESLPLEALIGEAQVVAVPEDITTIDASF
;
A
#
# COMPACT_ATOMS: atom_id res chain seq x y z
N MET A 1 -2.65 -0.63 25.06
CA MET A 1 -2.62 -1.53 23.89
C MET A 1 -1.38 -1.18 23.08
N ARG A 2 -0.55 -2.16 22.71
CA ARG A 2 0.68 -1.93 21.93
C ARG A 2 0.34 -1.97 20.44
N ILE A 3 0.83 -1.01 19.67
CA ILE A 3 0.69 -0.96 18.21
C ILE A 3 2.01 -1.39 17.59
N TYR A 4 1.94 -2.24 16.58
CA TYR A 4 3.06 -2.60 15.72
C TYR A 4 2.79 -2.01 14.33
N ASP A 5 3.70 -1.20 13.82
CA ASP A 5 3.64 -0.76 12.43
C ASP A 5 4.18 -1.89 11.54
N VAL A 6 3.32 -2.37 10.65
CA VAL A 6 3.63 -3.42 9.67
C VAL A 6 3.66 -2.87 8.24
N SER A 7 3.68 -1.54 8.10
CA SER A 7 3.70 -0.84 6.83
C SER A 7 5.14 -0.62 6.38
N VAL A 8 5.42 -0.80 5.09
CA VAL A 8 6.71 -0.38 4.53
C VAL A 8 6.71 1.12 4.24
N ARG A 9 7.84 1.78 4.51
CA ARG A 9 8.00 3.21 4.22
C ARG A 9 8.00 3.44 2.71
N LEU A 10 7.23 4.43 2.27
CA LEU A 10 7.18 4.87 0.87
C LEU A 10 8.25 5.92 0.56
N SER A 11 8.88 5.78 -0.60
CA SER A 11 9.91 6.67 -1.13
C SER A 11 10.04 6.47 -2.64
N GLU A 12 10.74 7.37 -3.33
CA GLU A 12 11.04 7.21 -4.77
C GLU A 12 11.92 5.97 -5.07
N THR A 13 12.57 5.39 -4.04
CA THR A 13 13.35 4.14 -4.13
C THR A 13 12.57 2.90 -3.70
N THR A 14 11.28 3.03 -3.38
CA THR A 14 10.45 1.87 -3.02
C THR A 14 10.40 0.91 -4.20
N PRO A 15 10.68 -0.40 -3.99
CA PRO A 15 10.58 -1.38 -5.05
C PRO A 15 9.17 -1.40 -5.66
N ILE A 16 9.12 -1.49 -6.99
CA ILE A 16 7.89 -1.59 -7.76
C ILE A 16 7.87 -2.87 -8.57
N TYR A 17 6.68 -3.27 -8.99
CA TYR A 17 6.56 -4.32 -9.99
C TYR A 17 7.20 -3.86 -11.31
N PRO A 18 7.97 -4.72 -12.01
CA PRO A 18 8.60 -4.32 -13.27
C PRO A 18 7.56 -3.83 -14.30
N GLY A 19 7.66 -2.56 -14.68
CA GLY A 19 6.77 -1.91 -15.66
C GLY A 19 5.65 -1.06 -15.06
N ASP A 20 5.41 -1.13 -13.75
CA ASP A 20 4.41 -0.32 -13.07
C ASP A 20 4.86 1.15 -12.88
N PRO A 21 3.94 2.08 -12.64
CA PRO A 21 4.30 3.44 -12.26
C PRO A 21 5.03 3.47 -10.91
N GLY A 22 6.14 4.22 -10.87
CA GLY A 22 6.91 4.48 -9.66
C GLY A 22 6.23 5.44 -8.68
N ILE A 23 6.99 5.80 -7.63
CA ILE A 23 6.61 6.87 -6.69
C ILE A 23 7.39 8.12 -7.04
N GLU A 24 6.72 9.25 -7.20
CA GLU A 24 7.33 10.58 -7.27
C GLU A 24 6.77 11.47 -6.16
N ILE A 25 7.65 12.13 -5.40
CA ILE A 25 7.28 13.03 -4.31
C ILE A 25 7.90 14.39 -4.56
N LYS A 26 7.08 15.37 -4.95
CA LYS A 26 7.55 16.72 -5.31
C LYS A 26 7.06 17.75 -4.29
N SER A 27 7.89 18.73 -3.97
CA SER A 27 7.42 19.93 -3.28
C SER A 27 6.58 20.76 -4.26
N TRP A 28 5.34 21.05 -3.88
CA TRP A 28 4.42 21.92 -4.60
C TRP A 28 4.43 23.34 -4.04
N LYS A 29 4.58 23.46 -2.71
CA LYS A 29 4.80 24.71 -1.99
C LYS A 29 5.80 24.50 -0.87
N SER A 30 6.53 25.55 -0.52
CA SER A 30 7.61 25.49 0.46
C SER A 30 7.64 26.75 1.31
N LEU A 31 7.57 26.58 2.63
CA LEU A 31 7.79 27.68 3.58
C LEU A 31 9.17 28.32 3.40
N ALA A 32 10.17 27.54 2.97
CA ALA A 32 11.51 28.06 2.72
C ALA A 32 11.54 29.03 1.52
N ASP A 33 10.58 28.91 0.61
CA ASP A 33 10.43 29.79 -0.56
C ASP A 33 9.44 30.95 -0.27
N GLY A 34 8.96 31.08 0.97
CA GLY A 34 8.05 32.13 1.41
C GLY A 34 6.56 31.82 1.20
N ASP A 35 6.20 30.59 0.83
CA ASP A 35 4.80 30.17 0.82
C ASP A 35 4.20 30.14 2.23
N SER A 36 2.87 30.03 2.31
CA SER A 36 2.15 29.92 3.59
C SER A 36 2.14 28.52 4.20
N ALA A 37 2.58 27.50 3.46
CA ALA A 37 2.62 26.11 3.91
C ALA A 37 3.59 25.28 3.07
N ASN A 38 4.06 24.17 3.63
CA ASN A 38 4.67 23.09 2.87
C ASN A 38 3.57 22.21 2.27
N VAL A 39 3.56 22.04 0.95
CA VAL A 39 2.60 21.19 0.25
C VAL A 39 3.39 20.23 -0.64
N SER A 40 3.06 18.94 -0.57
CA SER A 40 3.68 17.91 -1.42
C SER A 40 2.68 17.41 -2.46
N LEU A 41 3.18 17.12 -3.66
CA LEU A 41 2.49 16.38 -4.70
C LEU A 41 3.01 14.95 -4.68
N LEU A 42 2.09 13.98 -4.63
CA LEU A 42 2.39 12.55 -4.67
C LEU A 42 1.82 11.96 -5.96
N TYR A 43 2.67 11.36 -6.78
CA TYR A 43 2.28 10.45 -7.86
C TYR A 43 2.73 9.05 -7.48
N ILE A 44 1.83 8.07 -7.54
CA ILE A 44 2.07 6.72 -7.02
C ILE A 44 1.18 5.69 -7.71
N GLY A 45 1.76 4.54 -8.05
CA GLY A 45 1.01 3.33 -8.35
C GLY A 45 0.35 2.76 -7.10
N VAL A 46 -0.94 2.42 -7.16
CA VAL A 46 -1.69 1.97 -5.97
C VAL A 46 -1.25 0.60 -5.42
N HIS A 47 -0.41 -0.12 -6.16
CA HIS A 47 0.21 -1.39 -5.75
C HIS A 47 1.62 -1.22 -5.18
N CYS A 48 2.05 0.00 -4.87
CA CYS A 48 3.34 0.27 -4.23
C CYS A 48 3.25 0.10 -2.70
N GLY A 49 4.13 -0.71 -2.13
CA GLY A 49 4.24 -0.91 -0.68
C GLY A 49 3.07 -1.72 -0.08
N THR A 50 2.77 -1.47 1.20
CA THR A 50 1.68 -2.16 1.91
C THR A 50 0.33 -1.60 1.44
N HIS A 51 -0.48 -2.43 0.76
CA HIS A 51 -1.74 -2.02 0.12
C HIS A 51 -2.80 -3.14 0.18
N VAL A 52 -3.98 -2.87 -0.38
CA VAL A 52 -5.07 -3.84 -0.57
C VAL A 52 -5.60 -3.74 -2.00
N ASP A 53 -5.93 -4.87 -2.60
CA ASP A 53 -6.56 -4.94 -3.91
C ASP A 53 -8.08 -4.93 -3.79
N ALA A 54 -8.74 -4.18 -4.67
CA ALA A 54 -10.18 -4.29 -4.89
C ALA A 54 -10.47 -5.37 -5.96
N PRO A 55 -11.66 -6.02 -5.94
CA PRO A 55 -12.04 -7.00 -6.96
C PRO A 55 -11.87 -6.51 -8.41
N ALA A 56 -12.13 -5.22 -8.65
CA ALA A 56 -11.93 -4.57 -9.94
C ALA A 56 -10.50 -4.68 -10.51
N HIS A 57 -9.48 -5.01 -9.68
CA HIS A 57 -8.11 -5.18 -10.14
C HIS A 57 -7.97 -6.35 -11.13
N PHE A 58 -8.71 -7.44 -10.91
CA PHE A 58 -8.66 -8.64 -11.76
C PHE A 58 -10.00 -9.01 -12.40
N ILE A 59 -11.12 -8.45 -11.93
CA ILE A 59 -12.47 -8.81 -12.38
C ILE A 59 -13.16 -7.60 -13.01
N ALA A 60 -13.33 -7.64 -14.33
CA ALA A 60 -13.96 -6.56 -15.08
C ALA A 60 -15.40 -6.30 -14.60
N GLY A 61 -15.70 -5.04 -14.27
CA GLY A 61 -17.01 -4.62 -13.78
C GLY A 61 -17.28 -4.89 -12.30
N ALA A 62 -16.34 -5.49 -11.56
CA ALA A 62 -16.49 -5.71 -10.13
C ALA A 62 -16.29 -4.42 -9.30
N GLY A 63 -16.58 -4.53 -8.00
CA GLY A 63 -16.47 -3.43 -7.05
C GLY A 63 -15.05 -2.85 -6.93
N ARG A 64 -14.97 -1.53 -6.79
CA ARG A 64 -13.73 -0.77 -6.53
C ARG A 64 -13.48 -0.64 -5.02
N VAL A 65 -12.37 -0.02 -4.63
CA VAL A 65 -11.91 0.01 -3.24
C VAL A 65 -12.94 0.61 -2.27
N GLU A 66 -13.72 1.60 -2.72
CA GLU A 66 -14.78 2.24 -1.93
C GLU A 66 -15.98 1.31 -1.64
N SER A 67 -16.06 0.18 -2.33
CA SER A 67 -17.10 -0.84 -2.11
C SER A 67 -16.69 -1.92 -1.11
N LEU A 68 -15.44 -1.92 -0.65
CA LEU A 68 -14.98 -2.90 0.33
C LEU A 68 -15.65 -2.66 1.70
N PRO A 69 -16.22 -3.71 2.33
CA PRO A 69 -16.76 -3.58 3.68
C PRO A 69 -15.64 -3.27 4.67
N LEU A 70 -15.86 -2.29 5.57
CA LEU A 70 -14.85 -1.88 6.55
C LEU A 70 -14.51 -2.98 7.55
N GLU A 71 -15.47 -3.84 7.88
CA GLU A 71 -15.30 -5.00 8.75
C GLU A 71 -14.33 -6.05 8.18
N ALA A 72 -14.08 -6.05 6.87
CA ALA A 72 -13.02 -6.87 6.27
C ALA A 72 -11.62 -6.25 6.43
N LEU A 73 -11.53 -4.95 6.72
CA LEU A 73 -10.28 -4.20 6.83
C LEU A 73 -9.87 -3.92 8.29
N ILE A 74 -10.78 -4.11 9.25
CA ILE A 74 -10.56 -3.82 10.67
C ILE A 74 -11.15 -4.95 11.50
N GLY A 75 -10.29 -5.74 12.15
CA GLY A 75 -10.74 -6.85 12.99
C GLY A 75 -9.61 -7.61 13.64
N GLU A 76 -9.96 -8.73 14.26
CA GLU A 76 -8.99 -9.69 14.78
C GLU A 76 -8.22 -10.34 13.63
N ALA A 77 -6.91 -10.43 13.77
CA ALA A 77 -6.04 -11.09 12.81
C ALA A 77 -5.12 -12.07 13.54
N GLN A 78 -4.93 -13.24 12.94
CA GLN A 78 -3.94 -14.20 13.39
C GLN A 78 -2.67 -14.05 12.54
N VAL A 79 -1.53 -13.85 13.19
CA VAL A 79 -0.23 -13.85 12.51
C VAL A 79 0.36 -15.24 12.63
N VAL A 80 0.63 -15.87 11.49
CA VAL A 80 1.23 -17.21 11.40
C VAL A 80 2.60 -17.07 10.74
N ALA A 81 3.64 -17.62 11.37
CA ALA A 81 4.98 -17.61 10.82
C ALA A 81 5.12 -18.72 9.76
N VAL A 82 5.72 -18.37 8.61
CA VAL A 82 5.98 -19.30 7.49
C VAL A 82 7.50 -19.43 7.33
N PRO A 83 8.07 -20.66 7.27
CA PRO A 83 9.49 -20.86 7.06
C PRO A 83 9.97 -20.27 5.72
N GLU A 84 11.22 -19.79 5.68
CA GLU A 84 11.77 -19.06 4.52
C GLU A 84 11.89 -19.91 3.25
N ASP A 85 11.98 -21.23 3.37
CA ASP A 85 12.07 -22.18 2.25
C ASP A 85 10.72 -22.52 1.61
N ILE A 86 9.60 -22.11 2.23
CA ILE A 86 8.26 -22.32 1.70
C ILE A 86 7.93 -21.22 0.69
N THR A 87 7.65 -21.64 -0.55
CA THR A 87 7.32 -20.73 -1.67
C THR A 87 5.83 -20.71 -2.03
N THR A 88 5.02 -21.56 -1.41
CA THR A 88 3.57 -21.63 -1.62
C THR A 88 2.90 -22.10 -0.34
N ILE A 89 1.80 -21.46 0.05
CA ILE A 89 0.93 -21.88 1.17
C ILE A 89 -0.29 -22.56 0.55
N ASP A 90 -0.53 -23.81 0.92
CA ASP A 90 -1.69 -24.59 0.50
C ASP A 90 -2.38 -25.23 1.71
N ALA A 91 -3.35 -26.11 1.47
CA ALA A 91 -4.11 -26.75 2.54
C ALA A 91 -3.32 -27.78 3.39
N SER A 92 -2.09 -28.13 2.98
CA SER A 92 -1.20 -29.02 3.72
C SER A 92 -0.23 -28.29 4.65
N PHE A 93 -0.14 -26.97 4.52
CA PHE A 93 0.53 -26.10 5.48
C PHE A 93 -0.26 -26.06 6.80
#